data_AF-A0A392VRU2-F1
#
_entry.id   AF-A0A392VRU2-F1
#
_cell.length_a   1.000
_cell.length_b   1.000
_cell.length_c   1.000
_cell.angle_alpha   90.00
_cell.angle_beta   90.00
_cell.angle_gamma   90.00
#
_symmetry.space_group_name_H-M   'P 1'
#
loop_
_entity.id
_entity.type
_entity.pdbx_description
1 polymer ?
#
loop_
_entity_poly.entity_id
_entity_poly.type
_entity_poly.pdbx_seq_one_letter_code
_entity_poly.pdbx_strand_id
1 'polypeptide(L)' 'MPARLQECEITPDGQVNDEGELVHYAFLADTEPVSMNEALNDPKWINAMTEELNSIEHNDT' A
#
# COMPACT_ATOMS: atom_id res chain seq x y z
N MET A 1 -18.14 -14.54 -6.85
CA MET A 1 -17.43 -13.42 -6.21
C MET A 1 -18.44 -12.36 -5.82
N PRO A 2 -18.39 -11.80 -4.59
CA PRO A 2 -19.14 -10.60 -4.24
C PRO A 2 -18.83 -9.44 -5.20
N ALA A 3 -19.82 -8.61 -5.54
CA ALA A 3 -19.61 -7.46 -6.45
C ALA A 3 -18.50 -6.52 -5.97
N ARG A 4 -18.33 -6.40 -4.65
CA ARG A 4 -17.28 -5.59 -4.01
C ARG A 4 -15.86 -6.12 -4.20
N LEU A 5 -15.71 -7.35 -4.69
CA LEU A 5 -14.43 -8.02 -4.93
C LEU A 5 -14.15 -8.24 -6.43
N GLN A 6 -14.94 -7.60 -7.30
CA GLN A 6 -14.88 -7.83 -8.73
C GLN A 6 -13.74 -7.06 -9.42
N GLU A 7 -13.23 -6.03 -8.76
CA GLU A 7 -12.05 -5.24 -9.18
C GLU A 7 -10.79 -5.59 -8.40
N CYS A 8 -10.86 -6.54 -7.46
CA CYS A 8 -9.69 -6.97 -6.72
C CYS A 8 -8.81 -7.87 -7.60
N GLU A 9 -7.51 -7.61 -7.62
CA GLU A 9 -6.54 -8.52 -8.19
C GLU A 9 -6.45 -9.77 -7.28
N ILE A 10 -6.64 -10.94 -7.89
CA ILE A 10 -6.60 -12.24 -7.19
C ILE A 10 -5.33 -12.94 -7.63
N THR A 11 -4.37 -13.00 -6.72
CA THR A 11 -3.11 -13.71 -6.88
C THR A 11 -3.17 -15.02 -6.09
N PRO A 12 -2.80 -16.16 -6.69
CA PRO A 12 -2.69 -17.42 -5.97
C PRO A 12 -1.64 -17.34 -4.85
N ASP A 13 -1.96 -17.88 -3.68
CA ASP A 13 -0.98 -18.04 -2.60
C ASP A 13 0.20 -18.89 -3.11
N GLY A 14 1.38 -18.27 -3.22
CA GLY A 14 2.60 -18.91 -3.69
C GLY A 14 3.01 -18.61 -5.13
N GLN A 15 2.38 -17.64 -5.80
CA GLN A 15 2.86 -17.17 -7.10
C GLN A 15 4.21 -16.46 -6.97
N VAL A 16 5.20 -16.92 -7.74
CA VAL A 16 6.52 -16.30 -7.88
C VAL A 16 6.50 -15.50 -9.19
N ASN A 17 6.97 -14.24 -9.20
CA ASN A 17 7.06 -13.45 -10.43
C ASN A 17 8.15 -14.01 -11.37
N ASP A 18 8.24 -13.49 -12.59
CA ASP A 18 9.21 -13.93 -13.59
C ASP A 18 10.67 -13.68 -13.15
N GLU A 19 10.85 -12.82 -12.15
CA GLU A 19 12.11 -12.49 -11.48
C GLU A 19 12.46 -13.41 -10.30
N GLY A 20 11.58 -14.35 -9.93
CA GLY A 20 11.83 -15.30 -8.84
C GLY A 20 11.44 -14.81 -7.44
N GLU A 21 10.76 -13.68 -7.33
CA GLU A 21 10.29 -13.11 -6.08
C GLU A 21 8.91 -13.68 -5.72
N LEU A 22 8.77 -14.16 -4.48
CA LEU A 22 7.47 -14.58 -3.95
C LEU A 22 6.57 -13.34 -3.89
N VAL A 23 5.56 -13.29 -4.75
CA VAL A 23 4.51 -12.27 -4.67
C VAL A 23 3.63 -12.68 -3.51
N HIS A 24 4.06 -12.41 -2.28
CA HIS A 24 3.18 -12.08 -1.14
C HIS A 24 3.90 -11.97 0.18
N TYR A 25 3.33 -11.07 0.99
CA TYR A 25 3.53 -10.74 2.41
C TYR A 25 3.72 -11.92 3.39
N ALA A 26 3.81 -13.16 2.94
CA ALA A 26 4.18 -14.32 3.76
C ALA A 26 5.50 -14.11 4.50
N PHE A 27 6.45 -13.35 3.92
CA PHE A 27 7.70 -12.96 4.59
C PHE A 27 7.54 -11.81 5.59
N LEU A 28 6.41 -11.11 5.59
CA LEU A 28 6.08 -10.09 6.61
C LEU A 28 5.28 -10.69 7.77
N ALA A 29 5.00 -12.00 7.77
CA ALA A 29 4.33 -12.67 8.89
C ALA A 29 5.12 -12.55 10.20
N ASP A 30 6.46 -12.45 10.11
CA ASP A 30 7.36 -12.27 11.27
C ASP A 30 7.67 -10.79 11.58
N THR A 31 7.15 -9.84 10.80
CA THR A 31 7.37 -8.41 11.04
C THR A 31 6.22 -7.83 11.85
N GLU A 32 6.54 -7.13 12.94
CA GLU A 32 5.52 -6.42 13.69
C GLU A 32 4.91 -5.29 12.84
N PRO A 33 3.58 -5.17 12.78
CA PRO A 33 2.94 -4.05 12.12
C PRO A 33 3.31 -2.76 12.84
N VAL A 34 3.64 -1.72 12.08
CA VAL A 34 3.84 -0.38 12.66
C VAL A 34 2.55 0.10 13.32
N SER A 35 2.68 0.76 14.46
CA SER A 35 1.52 1.36 15.11
C SER A 35 0.94 2.48 14.25
N MET A 36 -0.35 2.76 14.42
CA MET A 36 -1.03 3.89 13.77
C MET A 36 -0.28 5.20 14.01
N ASN A 37 0.23 5.40 15.23
CA ASN A 37 0.99 6.60 15.57
C ASN A 37 2.32 6.66 14.83
N GLU A 38 3.05 5.55 14.71
CA GLU A 38 4.32 5.52 13.95
C GLU A 38 4.08 5.78 12.47
N ALA A 39 3.07 5.14 11.88
CA ALA A 39 2.72 5.33 10.48
C ALA A 39 2.32 6.78 10.17
N LEU A 40 1.53 7.41 11.04
CA LEU A 40 1.09 8.81 10.87
C LEU A 40 2.20 9.84 11.12
N ASN A 41 3.25 9.46 11.85
CA ASN A 41 4.41 10.32 12.10
C ASN A 41 5.57 10.09 11.10
N ASP A 42 5.37 9.25 10.06
CA ASP A 42 6.40 9.06 9.03
C ASP A 42 6.59 10.36 8.23
N PRO A 43 7.79 10.97 8.27
CA PRO A 43 8.03 12.25 7.59
C PRO A 43 7.90 12.15 6.06
N LYS A 44 8.18 10.98 5.46
CA LYS A 44 7.99 10.78 4.03
C LYS A 44 6.50 10.78 3.68
N TRP A 45 5.69 10.11 4.49
CA TRP A 45 4.24 10.08 4.30
C TRP A 45 3.64 11.49 4.45
N ILE A 46 4.03 12.20 5.51
CA ILE A 46 3.58 13.58 5.75
C ILE A 46 3.95 14.49 4.58
N ASN A 47 5.20 14.44 4.12
CA ASN A 47 5.65 15.28 3.00
C ASN A 47 4.88 14.96 1.71
N ALA A 48 4.75 13.68 1.35
CA ALA A 48 4.02 13.28 0.15
C ALA A 48 2.54 13.71 0.18
N MET A 49 1.87 13.54 1.31
CA MET A 49 0.47 13.94 1.46
C MET A 49 0.30 15.47 1.44
N THR A 50 1.26 16.20 1.98
CA THR A 50 1.27 17.67 1.93
C THR A 50 1.46 18.18 0.50
N GLU A 51 2.37 17.56 -0.26
CA GLU A 51 2.57 17.88 -1.68
C GLU A 51 1.31 17.63 -2.52
N GLU A 52 0.62 16.52 -2.29
CA GLU A 52 -0.64 16.19 -2.97
C GLU A 52 -1.74 17.22 -2.64
N LEU A 53 -1.93 17.55 -1.36
CA LEU A 53 -2.92 18.54 -0.94
C LEU A 53 -2.65 19.92 -1.57
N ASN A 54 -1.40 20.37 -1.58
CA ASN A 54 -1.01 21.61 -2.24
C ASN A 54 -1.28 21.57 -3.75
N SER A 55 -1.09 20.39 -4.38
CA SER A 55 -1.34 20.20 -5.81
C SER A 55 -2.84 20.26 -6.13
N ILE A 56 -3.69 19.68 -5.28
CA ILE A 56 -5.15 19.77 -5.40
C ILE A 56 -5.62 21.21 -5.25
N GLU A 57 -5.14 21.91 -4.21
CA GLU A 57 -5.48 23.32 -3.98
C GLU A 57 -5.02 24.21 -5.14
N HIS A 58 -3.85 23.95 -5.72
CA HIS A 58 -3.35 24.69 -6.87
C HIS A 58 -4.17 24.44 -8.16
N ASN A 59 -4.74 23.24 -8.29
CA ASN A 59 -5.42 22.80 -9.51
C ASN A 59 -6.94 23.05 -9.49
N ASP A 60 -7.49 23.72 -8.47
CA ASP A 60 -8.94 23.99 -8.30
C ASP A 60 -9.83 22.73 -8.50
N THR A 61 -9.35 21.56 -8.06
CA THR A 61 -10.03 20.25 -8.24
C THR A 61 -10.66 19.73 -6.94
#